data_AF-A0A0N8GLZ5-F1
#
_entry.id   AF-A0A0N8GLZ5-F1
#
_cell.length_a   1.000
_cell.length_b   1.000
_cell.length_c   1.000
_cell.angle_alpha   90.00
_cell.angle_beta   90.00
_cell.angle_gamma   90.00
#
_symmetry.space_group_name_H-M   'P 1'
#
loop_
_entity.id
_entity.type
_entity.pdbx_description
1 polymer ?
#
loop_
_entity_poly.entity_id
_entity_poly.type
_entity_poly.pdbx_seq_one_letter_code
_entity_poly.pdbx_strand_id
1 'polypeptide(L)'
;MEKIRPMQSVLGFWAKSLNCPVCDHLGLEVIREAGVPDLLHCTICGTEFEVSESGDSIRLIQYPQGLGVDLYGIWMPFGTLREKIKAKIENEGLNLPAMIAVTGSGKPVSRTNLMKDDWGGHEASTEPPERAVKQARKLLELGNSRGEIRQILEKDPRLNPIQIDRIMEIIEEPVRTKSLERILTLIALIMGLVVVVLLIYPTGVFDRVLLAVNGLISGEKVELIPPPPTVTQYARQGRSYGCPPTQQGAAALFGGKADHWHFDGKNWIYTDIKGVRVFVPEGLSARYSYVTPILEIKTVEGPALIDPIMAVSIDCYR
;
A
#
# COMPACT_ATOMS: atom_id res chain seq x y z
N MET A 1 14.11 26.52 -15.70
CA MET A 1 14.59 25.35 -14.94
C MET A 1 14.84 25.81 -13.52
N GLU A 2 14.18 25.19 -12.55
CA GLU A 2 14.35 25.50 -11.13
C GLU A 2 15.78 25.13 -10.70
N LYS A 3 16.45 26.02 -9.95
CA LYS A 3 17.85 25.83 -9.58
C LYS A 3 17.94 24.93 -8.34
N ILE A 4 18.18 23.64 -8.56
CA ILE A 4 18.40 22.66 -7.48
C ILE A 4 19.64 23.04 -6.68
N ARG A 5 19.50 23.12 -5.35
CA ARG A 5 20.59 23.45 -4.42
C ARG A 5 21.01 22.22 -3.61
N PRO A 6 22.30 22.03 -3.32
CA PRO A 6 22.78 20.92 -2.51
C PRO A 6 22.55 21.16 -1.02
N MET A 7 22.23 20.08 -0.31
CA MET A 7 21.98 20.07 1.12
C MET A 7 23.26 20.43 1.90
N GLN A 8 23.17 21.46 2.74
CA GLN A 8 24.32 21.99 3.50
C GLN A 8 24.61 21.23 4.80
N SER A 9 23.66 20.44 5.29
CA SER A 9 23.82 19.70 6.54
C SER A 9 22.99 18.43 6.49
N VAL A 10 23.68 17.30 6.32
CA VAL A 10 23.11 15.97 6.27
C VAL A 10 23.21 15.33 7.65
N LEU A 11 22.09 14.78 8.13
CA LEU A 11 22.04 14.09 9.41
C LEU A 11 22.70 12.72 9.29
N GLY A 12 23.65 12.42 10.17
CA GLY A 12 24.42 11.17 10.11
C GLY A 12 23.57 9.90 10.24
N PHE A 13 22.45 9.92 10.98
CA PHE A 13 21.56 8.76 11.06
C PHE A 13 20.77 8.55 9.76
N TRP A 14 20.39 9.63 9.07
CA TRP A 14 19.70 9.54 7.79
C TRP A 14 20.65 8.96 6.74
N ALA A 15 21.89 9.44 6.68
CA ALA A 15 22.94 8.85 5.84
C ALA A 15 23.12 7.34 6.10
N LYS A 16 23.12 6.91 7.37
CA LYS A 16 23.21 5.50 7.74
C LYS A 16 22.01 4.64 7.34
N SER A 17 20.84 5.26 7.12
CA SER A 17 19.61 4.55 6.71
C SER A 17 19.49 4.36 5.19
N LEU A 18 20.39 4.96 4.41
CA LEU A 18 20.35 4.93 2.95
C LEU A 18 21.22 3.81 2.37
N ASN A 19 20.77 3.25 1.25
CA ASN A 19 21.58 2.37 0.41
C ASN A 19 22.39 3.18 -0.58
N CYS A 20 23.62 2.75 -0.86
CA CYS A 20 24.42 3.29 -1.94
C CYS A 20 23.72 3.02 -3.29
N PRO A 21 23.46 4.03 -4.13
CA PRO A 21 22.81 3.83 -5.42
C PRO A 21 23.65 3.02 -6.42
N VAL A 22 24.95 2.83 -6.13
CA VAL A 22 25.90 2.13 -6.99
C VAL A 22 26.02 0.65 -6.64
N CYS A 23 26.33 0.35 -5.38
CA CYS A 23 26.61 -1.02 -4.92
C CYS A 23 25.53 -1.59 -3.99
N ASP A 24 24.47 -0.83 -3.72
CA ASP A 24 23.35 -1.17 -2.84
C ASP A 24 23.73 -1.45 -1.37
N HIS A 25 24.96 -1.13 -0.95
CA HIS A 25 25.37 -1.27 0.44
C HIS A 25 24.60 -0.29 1.34
N LEU A 26 24.03 -0.80 2.43
CA LEU A 26 23.34 -0.02 3.44
C LEU A 26 24.35 0.70 4.34
N GLY A 27 24.15 2.00 4.52
CA GLY A 27 24.92 2.80 5.45
C GLY A 27 25.97 3.66 4.75
N LEU A 28 25.67 4.96 4.64
CA LEU A 28 26.57 5.97 4.10
C LEU A 28 27.18 6.81 5.22
N GLU A 29 28.39 7.29 4.98
CA GLU A 29 29.07 8.25 5.85
C GLU A 29 28.85 9.68 5.34
N VAL A 30 28.79 10.64 6.25
CA VAL A 30 28.72 12.06 5.90
C VAL A 30 30.12 12.65 5.98
N ILE A 31 30.63 13.18 4.88
CA ILE A 31 31.85 13.99 4.83
C ILE A 31 31.44 15.45 4.93
N ARG A 32 32.05 16.17 5.89
CA ARG A 32 31.78 17.58 6.14
C ARG A 32 33.07 18.38 5.98
N GLU A 33 33.01 19.37 5.12
CA GLU A 33 34.12 20.27 4.86
C GLU A 33 33.65 21.72 4.97
N ALA A 34 34.50 22.59 5.50
CA ALA A 34 34.14 23.98 5.72
C ALA A 34 33.93 24.70 4.38
N GLY A 35 32.75 25.27 4.18
CA GLY A 35 32.42 26.08 3.00
C GLY A 35 31.92 25.30 1.78
N VAL A 36 31.77 23.98 1.88
CA VAL A 36 31.14 23.14 0.85
C VAL A 36 29.95 22.36 1.40
N PRO A 37 29.00 21.92 0.55
CA PRO A 37 27.87 21.10 0.99
C PRO A 37 28.32 19.75 1.57
N ASP A 38 27.48 19.17 2.42
CA ASP A 38 27.73 17.84 2.99
C ASP A 38 27.69 16.78 1.87
N LEU A 39 28.70 15.91 1.86
CA LEU A 39 28.83 14.80 0.91
C LEU A 39 28.44 13.49 1.59
N LEU A 40 27.74 12.63 0.86
CA LEU A 40 27.51 11.25 1.24
C LEU A 40 28.56 10.37 0.59
N HIS A 41 29.24 9.56 1.40
CA HIS A 41 30.32 8.68 0.99
C HIS A 41 29.95 7.21 1.26
N CYS A 42 30.11 6.36 0.26
CA CYS A 42 30.01 4.92 0.43
C CYS A 42 31.39 4.31 0.66
N THR A 43 31.59 3.71 1.84
CA THR A 43 32.86 3.08 2.24
C THR A 43 33.21 1.82 1.44
N ILE A 44 32.23 1.21 0.75
CA ILE A 44 32.44 -0.03 0.00
C ILE A 44 32.92 0.24 -1.42
N CYS A 45 32.26 1.14 -2.16
CA CYS A 45 32.60 1.42 -3.55
C CYS A 45 33.30 2.78 -3.75
N GLY A 46 33.55 3.54 -2.68
CA GLY A 46 34.21 4.84 -2.73
C GLY A 46 33.46 5.91 -3.52
N THR A 47 32.15 5.71 -3.75
CA THR A 47 31.30 6.69 -4.45
C THR A 47 30.90 7.81 -3.50
N GLU A 48 30.97 9.04 -4.00
CA GLU A 48 30.55 10.24 -3.28
C GLU A 48 29.48 10.99 -4.06
N PHE A 49 28.48 11.50 -3.33
CA PHE A 49 27.36 12.20 -3.93
C PHE A 49 26.81 13.29 -3.01
N GLU A 50 26.19 14.28 -3.65
CA GLU A 50 25.41 15.30 -2.98
C GLU A 50 23.93 15.01 -3.15
N VAL A 51 23.14 15.48 -2.18
CA VAL A 51 21.68 15.39 -2.20
C VAL A 51 21.08 16.79 -2.26
N SER A 52 19.96 16.95 -2.97
CA SER A 52 19.23 18.21 -3.02
C SER A 52 18.72 18.62 -1.65
N GLU A 53 18.52 19.92 -1.41
CA GLU A 53 17.90 20.43 -0.17
C GLU A 53 16.51 19.82 0.10
N SER A 54 15.76 19.47 -0.96
CA SER A 54 14.46 18.78 -0.88
C SER A 54 14.58 17.28 -0.61
N GLY A 55 15.76 16.67 -0.83
CA GLY A 55 15.99 15.24 -0.63
C GLY A 55 15.47 14.34 -1.76
N ASP A 56 14.98 14.91 -2.86
CA ASP A 56 14.38 14.20 -3.99
C ASP A 56 15.39 13.80 -5.09
N SER A 57 16.54 14.47 -5.12
CA SER A 57 17.50 14.42 -6.22
C SER A 57 18.90 14.21 -5.68
N ILE A 58 19.71 13.51 -6.47
CA ILE A 58 21.09 13.14 -6.16
C ILE A 58 21.96 13.47 -7.36
N ARG A 59 23.23 13.82 -7.11
CA ARG A 59 24.26 13.92 -8.16
C ARG A 59 25.56 13.27 -7.71
N LEU A 60 26.22 12.57 -8.62
CA LEU A 60 27.51 11.95 -8.36
C LEU A 60 28.65 12.97 -8.46
N ILE A 61 29.52 12.98 -7.45
CA ILE A 61 30.74 13.80 -7.39
C ILE A 61 31.98 12.91 -7.55
N GLN A 62 31.93 11.68 -7.04
CA GLN A 62 32.99 10.69 -7.23
C GLN A 62 32.36 9.32 -7.48
N TYR A 63 32.91 8.56 -8.42
CA TYR A 63 32.35 7.27 -8.80
C TYR A 63 33.43 6.30 -9.35
N PRO A 64 33.18 4.97 -9.31
CA PRO A 64 34.07 3.95 -9.86
C PRO A 64 34.37 4.10 -11.36
N GLN A 65 35.61 3.82 -11.76
CA GLN A 65 36.02 3.65 -13.17
C GLN A 65 35.13 2.59 -13.84
N GLY A 66 34.39 3.00 -14.87
CA GLY A 66 33.46 2.13 -15.63
C GLY A 66 32.04 2.68 -15.72
N LEU A 67 31.60 3.51 -14.75
CA LEU A 67 30.23 4.08 -14.80
C LEU A 67 30.08 5.24 -15.79
N GLY A 68 31.17 5.70 -16.39
CA GLY A 68 31.23 6.76 -17.40
C GLY A 68 30.91 8.17 -16.89
N VAL A 69 31.35 9.16 -17.68
CA VAL A 69 31.27 10.59 -17.37
C VAL A 69 29.86 11.18 -17.51
N ASP A 70 28.94 10.45 -18.12
CA ASP A 70 27.57 10.85 -18.40
C ASP A 70 26.69 10.98 -17.14
N LEU A 71 27.12 10.43 -16.01
CA LEU A 71 26.41 10.53 -14.73
C LEU A 71 27.01 11.58 -13.78
N TYR A 72 28.16 12.15 -14.13
CA TYR A 72 28.89 13.08 -13.27
C TYR A 72 28.20 14.44 -13.17
N GLY A 73 27.98 14.93 -11.94
CA GLY A 73 27.50 16.28 -11.68
C GLY A 73 26.06 16.58 -12.10
N ILE A 74 25.34 15.62 -12.69
CA ILE A 74 23.96 15.77 -13.14
C ILE A 74 23.00 15.43 -11.99
N TRP A 75 22.11 16.36 -11.66
CA TRP A 75 21.00 16.13 -10.74
C TRP A 75 19.95 15.22 -11.37
N MET A 76 19.62 14.13 -10.69
CA MET A 76 18.52 13.25 -11.10
C MET A 76 17.89 12.55 -9.89
N PRO A 77 16.66 12.02 -10.02
CA PRO A 77 16.04 11.23 -8.96
C PRO A 77 16.85 9.97 -8.63
N PHE A 78 16.81 9.54 -7.37
CA PHE A 78 17.52 8.35 -6.89
C PHE A 78 17.23 7.08 -7.71
N GLY A 79 15.95 6.85 -8.05
CA GLY A 79 15.53 5.69 -8.83
C GLY A 79 16.15 5.69 -10.23
N THR A 80 16.14 6.84 -10.91
CA THR A 80 16.71 6.99 -12.26
C THR A 80 18.21 6.77 -12.28
N LEU A 81 18.93 7.28 -11.27
CA LEU A 81 20.37 7.03 -11.14
C LEU A 81 20.65 5.53 -11.00
N ARG A 82 19.90 4.84 -10.14
CA ARG A 82 20.04 3.40 -9.89
C ARG A 82 19.77 2.58 -11.15
N GLU A 83 18.74 2.91 -11.91
CA GLU A 83 18.41 2.24 -13.17
C GLU A 83 19.52 2.40 -14.22
N LYS A 84 20.04 3.63 -14.40
CA LYS A 84 21.13 3.90 -15.35
C LYS A 84 22.40 3.15 -14.97
N ILE A 85 22.75 3.13 -13.68
CA ILE A 85 23.91 2.40 -13.18
C ILE A 85 23.74 0.90 -13.38
N LYS A 86 22.56 0.35 -13.04
CA LYS A 86 22.27 -1.07 -13.23
C LYS A 86 22.37 -1.49 -14.69
N ALA A 87 21.76 -0.72 -15.61
CA ALA A 87 21.83 -0.99 -17.04
C ALA A 87 23.28 -0.98 -17.55
N LYS A 88 24.12 -0.07 -17.03
CA LYS A 88 25.53 0.01 -17.42
C LYS A 88 26.35 -1.16 -16.90
N ILE A 89 26.12 -1.58 -15.66
CA ILE A 89 26.76 -2.76 -15.07
C ILE A 89 26.41 -4.02 -15.85
N GLU A 90 25.13 -4.20 -16.20
CA GLU A 90 24.64 -5.36 -16.96
C GLU A 90 25.20 -5.37 -18.39
N ASN A 91 25.23 -4.22 -19.08
CA ASN A 91 25.70 -4.12 -20.46
C ASN A 91 27.22 -4.27 -20.60
N GLU A 92 27.99 -3.78 -19.62
CA GLU A 92 29.46 -3.75 -19.69
C GLU A 92 30.12 -4.87 -18.86
N GLY A 93 29.35 -5.72 -18.18
CA GLY A 93 29.86 -6.84 -17.38
C GLY A 93 30.76 -6.41 -16.22
N LEU A 94 30.49 -5.23 -15.65
CA LEU A 94 31.35 -4.55 -14.68
C LEU A 94 31.27 -5.20 -13.28
N ASN A 95 32.42 -5.52 -12.69
CA ASN A 95 32.51 -6.00 -11.30
C ASN A 95 32.94 -4.86 -10.35
N LEU A 96 31.95 -4.23 -9.70
CA LEU A 96 32.10 -3.05 -8.84
C LEU A 96 33.15 -3.13 -7.72
N PRO A 97 33.30 -4.22 -6.95
CA PRO A 97 34.30 -4.30 -5.86
C PRO A 97 35.77 -4.25 -6.32
N ALA A 98 36.06 -4.30 -7.62
CA ALA A 98 37.42 -4.23 -8.17
C ALA A 98 37.81 -2.83 -8.73
N MET A 99 36.94 -1.83 -8.59
CA MET A 99 37.07 -0.57 -9.34
C MET A 99 37.67 0.57 -8.51
N ILE A 100 38.56 1.33 -9.13
CA ILE A 100 39.20 2.52 -8.56
C ILE A 100 38.26 3.71 -8.76
N ALA A 101 38.04 4.53 -7.73
CA ALA A 101 37.23 5.74 -7.87
C ALA A 101 37.98 6.82 -8.68
N VAL A 102 37.30 7.48 -9.63
CA VAL A 102 37.84 8.65 -10.34
C VAL A 102 37.23 9.93 -9.79
N THR A 103 38.08 10.90 -9.47
CA THR A 103 37.67 12.28 -9.25
C THR A 103 37.82 13.08 -10.53
N GLY A 104 36.76 13.80 -10.91
CA GLY A 104 36.86 14.85 -11.91
C GLY A 104 37.67 16.01 -11.35
N SER A 105 38.95 16.12 -11.73
CA SER A 105 39.85 17.27 -11.51
C SER A 105 39.93 17.85 -10.09
N GLY A 106 40.99 17.46 -9.35
CA GLY A 106 41.67 18.38 -8.43
C GLY A 106 41.72 18.00 -6.95
N LYS A 107 42.73 17.19 -6.60
CA LYS A 107 43.25 16.82 -5.27
C LYS A 107 42.39 15.88 -4.42
N PRO A 108 42.98 14.79 -3.88
CA PRO A 108 42.34 14.05 -2.80
C PRO A 108 42.22 15.00 -1.60
N VAL A 109 41.00 15.25 -1.15
CA VAL A 109 40.81 16.06 0.05
C VAL A 109 41.30 15.23 1.24
N SER A 110 42.42 15.66 1.80
CA SER A 110 42.96 15.07 3.02
C SER A 110 41.88 15.11 4.08
N ARG A 111 41.62 13.95 4.70
CA ARG A 111 40.93 13.82 6.00
C ARG A 111 41.60 14.76 7.01
N THR A 112 41.15 16.01 7.08
CA THR A 112 41.35 16.82 8.27
C THR A 112 40.34 16.34 9.28
N ASN A 113 40.80 15.41 10.14
CA ASN A 113 40.26 15.31 11.48
C ASN A 113 40.35 16.72 12.09
N LEU A 114 39.21 17.41 12.16
CA LEU A 114 39.09 18.65 12.91
C LEU A 114 39.33 18.31 14.38
N MET A 115 40.60 18.40 14.77
CA MET A 115 41.03 18.48 16.15
C MET A 115 40.34 19.66 16.81
N LYS A 116 39.83 19.32 17.98
CA LYS A 116 39.28 20.03 19.14
C LYS A 116 39.76 21.47 19.49
N ASP A 117 40.42 22.22 18.61
CA ASP A 117 41.01 23.51 19.00
C ASP A 117 40.46 24.67 18.15
N ASP A 118 39.21 25.07 18.42
CA ASP A 118 38.77 26.46 18.16
C ASP A 118 37.48 26.85 18.91
N TRP A 119 37.29 26.35 20.13
CA TRP A 119 36.13 26.70 20.97
C TRP A 119 36.41 27.93 21.84
N GLY A 120 36.73 29.04 21.19
CA GLY A 120 36.77 30.36 21.82
C GLY A 120 35.38 30.99 21.88
N GLY A 121 34.78 31.02 23.08
CA GLY A 121 33.87 32.09 23.50
C GLY A 121 32.39 31.96 23.14
N HIS A 122 31.65 31.07 23.80
CA HIS A 122 30.22 31.27 24.06
C HIS A 122 29.86 30.89 25.52
N GLU A 123 30.64 31.38 26.47
CA GLU A 123 30.12 31.56 27.83
C GLU A 123 29.26 32.83 27.85
N ALA A 124 28.05 32.74 28.39
CA ALA A 124 27.09 33.83 28.68
C ALA A 124 25.96 34.17 27.66
N SER A 125 25.60 33.29 26.72
CA SER A 125 24.30 33.44 26.03
C SER A 125 23.25 32.48 26.59
N THR A 126 22.26 33.04 27.27
CA THR A 126 21.06 32.32 27.76
C THR A 126 20.03 32.07 26.65
N GLU A 127 20.14 32.77 25.53
CA GLU A 127 19.23 32.58 24.40
C GLU A 127 19.69 31.44 23.50
N PRO A 128 18.80 30.52 23.13
CA PRO A 128 19.15 29.46 22.21
C PRO A 128 19.28 29.99 20.79
N PRO A 129 20.28 29.54 20.01
CA PRO A 129 20.40 29.95 18.61
C PRO A 129 19.16 29.53 17.82
N GLU A 130 18.60 30.43 17.00
CA GLU A 130 17.36 30.19 16.23
C GLU A 130 17.41 28.91 15.38
N ARG A 131 18.60 28.54 14.91
CA ARG A 131 18.84 27.31 14.14
C ARG A 131 18.53 26.05 14.96
N ALA A 132 18.90 26.03 16.24
CA ALA A 132 18.63 24.91 17.14
C ALA A 132 17.15 24.80 17.46
N VAL A 133 16.45 25.93 17.63
CA VAL A 133 14.99 25.96 17.79
C VAL A 133 14.27 25.41 16.56
N LYS A 134 14.67 25.85 15.35
CA LYS A 134 14.10 25.34 14.08
C LYS A 134 14.36 23.85 13.89
N GLN A 135 15.57 23.39 14.23
CA GLN A 135 15.95 21.97 14.14
C GLN A 135 15.11 21.12 15.09
N ALA A 136 14.95 21.54 16.34
CA ALA A 136 14.17 20.78 17.32
C ALA A 136 12.67 20.79 17.00
N ARG A 137 12.12 21.85 16.38
CA ARG A 137 10.76 21.82 15.78
C ARG A 137 10.63 20.79 14.67
N LYS A 138 11.61 20.73 13.76
CA LYS A 138 11.62 19.75 12.66
C LYS A 138 11.72 18.32 13.20
N LEU A 139 12.48 18.09 14.27
CA LEU A 139 12.54 16.78 14.94
C LEU A 139 11.19 16.39 15.57
N LEU A 140 10.45 17.35 16.12
CA LEU A 140 9.08 17.13 16.61
C LEU A 140 8.10 16.79 15.47
N GLU A 141 8.18 17.51 14.34
CA GLU A 141 7.36 17.22 13.15
C GLU A 141 7.61 15.82 12.57
N LEU A 142 8.85 15.34 12.67
CA LEU A 142 9.23 13.98 12.29
C LEU A 142 8.76 12.90 13.28
N GLY A 143 8.05 13.27 14.35
CA GLY A 143 7.41 12.36 15.29
C GLY A 143 8.28 11.89 16.45
N ASN A 144 9.44 12.50 16.68
CA ASN A 144 10.32 12.17 17.81
C ASN A 144 9.71 12.69 19.13
N SER A 145 9.84 11.91 20.18
CA SER A 145 9.43 12.30 21.54
C SER A 145 10.35 13.40 22.11
N ARG A 146 9.85 14.17 23.08
CA ARG A 146 10.67 15.19 23.78
C ARG A 146 11.95 14.60 24.39
N GLY A 147 11.89 13.37 24.90
CA GLY A 147 13.06 12.69 25.47
C GLY A 147 14.14 12.42 24.42
N GLU A 148 13.75 11.98 23.23
CA GLU A 148 14.66 11.76 22.11
C GLU A 148 15.22 13.09 21.58
N ILE A 149 14.40 14.13 21.45
CA ILE A 149 14.84 15.46 21.04
C ILE A 149 15.87 16.01 22.04
N ARG A 150 15.64 15.86 23.34
CA ARG A 150 16.60 16.27 24.37
C ARG A 150 17.93 15.53 24.23
N GLN A 151 17.90 14.20 24.08
CA GLN A 151 19.11 13.39 23.87
C GLN A 151 19.87 13.76 22.58
N ILE A 152 19.16 14.22 21.54
CA ILE A 152 19.76 14.70 20.30
C ILE A 152 20.45 16.05 20.53
N LEU A 153 19.81 16.98 21.25
CA LEU A 153 20.37 18.29 21.57
C LEU A 153 21.55 18.20 22.55
N GLU A 154 21.51 17.27 23.50
CA GLU A 154 22.61 17.02 24.45
C GLU A 154 23.88 16.47 23.78
N LYS A 155 23.76 15.88 22.58
CA LYS A 155 24.90 15.41 21.78
C LYS A 155 25.50 16.52 20.90
N ASP A 156 24.88 17.69 20.83
CA ASP A 156 25.43 18.83 20.09
C ASP A 156 26.42 19.58 20.99
N PRO A 157 27.73 19.56 20.66
CA PRO A 157 28.76 20.25 21.46
C PRO A 157 28.61 21.77 21.46
N ARG A 158 27.72 22.33 20.62
CA ARG A 158 27.48 23.77 20.50
C ARG A 158 26.38 24.29 21.43
N LEU A 159 25.66 23.41 22.13
CA LEU A 159 24.52 23.78 22.97
C LEU A 159 24.84 23.57 24.45
N ASN A 160 24.62 24.62 25.24
CA ASN A 160 24.71 24.54 26.70
C ASN A 160 23.40 23.92 27.26
N PRO A 161 23.46 23.11 28.35
CA PRO A 161 22.28 22.66 29.09
C PRO A 161 21.17 23.71 29.28
N ILE A 162 21.52 24.96 29.61
CA ILE A 162 20.55 26.05 29.81
C ILE A 162 19.80 26.38 28.49
N GLN A 163 20.50 26.36 27.36
CA GLN A 163 19.90 26.60 26.05
C GLN A 163 19.02 25.41 25.62
N ILE A 164 19.42 24.18 25.97
CA ILE A 164 18.62 22.98 25.70
C ILE A 164 17.30 23.07 26.46
N ASP A 165 17.32 23.41 27.75
CA ASP A 165 16.11 23.57 28.54
C ASP A 165 15.19 24.66 27.95
N ARG A 166 15.76 25.78 27.49
CA ARG A 166 15.00 26.86 26.84
C ARG A 166 14.42 26.46 25.48
N ILE A 167 15.15 25.68 24.67
CA ILE A 167 14.64 25.12 23.41
C ILE A 167 13.47 24.19 23.69
N MET A 168 13.61 23.34 24.70
CA MET A 168 12.55 22.42 25.10
C MET A 168 11.34 23.18 25.65
N GLU A 169 11.50 24.34 26.30
CA GLU A 169 10.38 25.20 26.71
C GLU A 169 9.68 25.86 25.51
N ILE A 170 10.43 26.36 24.51
CA ILE A 170 9.89 27.01 23.31
C ILE A 170 9.11 26.04 22.40
N ILE A 171 9.44 24.76 22.46
CA ILE A 171 8.80 23.70 21.67
C ILE A 171 7.72 23.06 22.54
N GLU A 172 6.73 23.87 22.93
CA GLU A 172 5.44 23.36 23.42
C GLU A 172 4.69 22.69 22.27
N GLU A 173 4.10 21.54 22.58
CA GLU A 173 3.49 20.62 21.60
C GLU A 173 2.36 21.31 20.80
N PRO A 174 2.36 21.28 19.45
CA PRO A 174 1.10 21.27 18.75
C PRO A 174 0.44 19.93 19.08
N VAL A 175 -0.50 19.99 20.02
CA VAL A 175 -1.36 18.90 20.47
C VAL A 175 -1.61 17.90 19.33
N ARG A 176 -1.19 16.67 19.59
CA ARG A 176 -1.28 15.45 18.76
C ARG A 176 -2.74 15.01 18.52
N THR A 177 -3.68 15.94 18.32
CA THR A 177 -5.11 15.66 18.11
C THR A 177 -5.47 15.48 16.64
N LYS A 178 -4.84 16.24 15.73
CA LYS A 178 -5.23 16.19 14.30
C LYS A 178 -4.84 14.90 13.58
N SER A 179 -3.75 14.22 13.97
CA SER A 179 -3.35 12.96 13.31
C SER A 179 -4.07 11.75 13.89
N LEU A 180 -4.35 11.73 15.20
CA LEU A 180 -5.15 10.69 15.84
C LEU A 180 -6.61 10.72 15.36
N GLU A 181 -7.23 11.89 15.21
CA GLU A 181 -8.56 11.99 14.61
C GLU A 181 -8.59 11.46 13.19
N ARG A 182 -7.59 11.78 12.36
CA ARG A 182 -7.48 11.26 10.98
C ARG A 182 -7.26 9.75 10.94
N ILE A 183 -6.43 9.22 11.83
CA ILE A 183 -6.18 7.77 11.92
C ILE A 183 -7.43 7.05 12.45
N LEU A 184 -8.09 7.57 13.48
CA LEU A 184 -9.33 7.01 14.02
C LEU A 184 -10.49 7.09 13.02
N THR A 185 -10.63 8.19 12.28
CA THR A 185 -11.64 8.27 11.20
C THR A 185 -11.34 7.29 10.08
N LEU A 186 -10.07 7.10 9.70
CA LEU A 186 -9.69 6.14 8.67
C LEU A 186 -9.92 4.69 9.13
N ILE A 187 -9.59 4.36 10.39
CA ILE A 187 -9.90 3.06 11.01
C ILE A 187 -11.41 2.85 11.11
N ALA A 188 -12.18 3.86 11.52
CA ALA A 188 -13.64 3.78 11.61
C ALA A 188 -14.28 3.60 10.23
N LEU A 189 -13.73 4.23 9.19
CA LEU A 189 -14.19 4.08 7.81
C LEU A 189 -13.89 2.67 7.30
N ILE A 190 -12.69 2.13 7.55
CA ILE A 190 -12.35 0.75 7.21
C ILE A 190 -13.24 -0.24 7.96
N MET A 191 -13.42 -0.07 9.27
CA MET A 191 -14.32 -0.92 10.06
C MET A 191 -15.76 -0.83 9.56
N GLY A 192 -16.26 0.37 9.23
CA GLY A 192 -17.57 0.56 8.65
C GLY A 192 -17.71 -0.19 7.32
N LEU A 193 -16.69 -0.11 6.47
CA LEU A 193 -16.65 -0.81 5.18
C LEU A 193 -16.63 -2.33 5.37
N VAL A 194 -15.84 -2.84 6.32
CA VAL A 194 -15.81 -4.27 6.68
C VAL A 194 -17.16 -4.73 7.22
N VAL A 195 -17.83 -3.95 8.07
CA VAL A 195 -19.17 -4.28 8.57
C VAL A 195 -20.19 -4.29 7.44
N VAL A 196 -20.14 -3.32 6.52
CA VAL A 196 -20.99 -3.30 5.32
C VAL A 196 -20.74 -4.54 4.45
N VAL A 197 -19.48 -4.91 4.21
CA VAL A 197 -19.11 -6.13 3.49
C VAL A 197 -19.65 -7.37 4.19
N LEU A 198 -19.49 -7.49 5.51
CA LEU A 198 -19.99 -8.64 6.29
C LEU A 198 -21.52 -8.73 6.30
N LEU A 199 -22.22 -7.59 6.33
CA LEU A 199 -23.69 -7.54 6.25
C LEU A 199 -24.20 -7.91 4.84
N ILE A 200 -23.45 -7.55 3.80
CA ILE A 200 -23.81 -7.81 2.41
C ILE A 200 -23.35 -9.21 1.96
N TYR A 201 -22.30 -9.77 2.55
CA TYR A 201 -21.75 -11.10 2.24
C TYR A 201 -22.81 -12.23 2.23
N PRO A 202 -23.68 -12.38 3.26
CA PRO A 202 -24.72 -13.42 3.24
C PRO A 202 -25.85 -13.15 2.24
N THR A 203 -25.93 -11.95 1.66
CA THR A 203 -27.00 -11.59 0.70
C THR A 203 -26.68 -11.95 -0.75
N GLY A 204 -25.47 -12.47 -1.04
CA GLY A 204 -25.03 -12.84 -2.40
C GLY A 204 -24.77 -11.64 -3.34
N VAL A 205 -24.91 -10.41 -2.84
CA VAL A 205 -24.59 -9.18 -3.60
C VAL A 205 -23.09 -9.02 -3.79
N PHE A 206 -22.27 -9.52 -2.86
CA PHE A 206 -20.80 -9.45 -2.96
C PHE A 206 -20.26 -10.21 -4.18
N ASP A 207 -20.81 -11.39 -4.46
CA ASP A 207 -20.46 -12.17 -5.65
C ASP A 207 -20.80 -11.44 -6.96
N ARG A 208 -21.89 -10.66 -6.97
CA ARG A 208 -22.28 -9.84 -8.13
C ARG A 208 -21.30 -8.68 -8.35
N VAL A 209 -20.84 -8.04 -7.28
CA VAL A 209 -19.83 -6.97 -7.36
C VAL A 209 -18.49 -7.53 -7.80
N LEU A 210 -18.07 -8.68 -7.28
CA LEU A 210 -16.81 -9.33 -7.65
C LEU A 210 -16.82 -9.80 -9.11
N LEU A 211 -17.95 -10.32 -9.60
CA LEU A 211 -18.15 -10.64 -11.02
C LEU A 211 -18.11 -9.39 -11.91
N ALA A 212 -18.70 -8.27 -11.47
CA ALA A 212 -18.65 -7.01 -12.22
C ALA A 212 -17.22 -6.44 -12.32
N VAL A 213 -16.45 -6.50 -11.22
CA VAL A 213 -15.05 -6.04 -11.20
C VAL A 213 -14.16 -6.95 -12.04
N ASN A 214 -14.31 -8.28 -11.94
CA ASN A 214 -13.57 -9.21 -12.80
C ASN A 214 -13.98 -9.11 -14.28
N GLY A 215 -15.25 -8.84 -14.58
CA GLY A 215 -15.74 -8.60 -15.94
C GLY A 215 -15.18 -7.32 -16.55
N LEU A 216 -15.05 -6.25 -15.76
CA LEU A 216 -14.39 -5.00 -16.15
C LEU A 216 -12.89 -5.19 -16.48
N ILE A 217 -12.22 -6.15 -15.82
CA ILE A 217 -10.80 -6.45 -16.04
C ILE A 217 -10.59 -7.40 -17.23
N SER A 218 -11.53 -8.32 -17.49
CA SER A 218 -11.42 -9.31 -18.59
C SER A 218 -11.99 -8.86 -19.94
N GLY A 219 -12.71 -7.74 -20.01
CA GLY A 219 -13.33 -7.28 -21.27
C GLY A 219 -14.50 -8.15 -21.75
N GLU A 220 -14.95 -9.10 -20.92
CA GLU A 220 -16.11 -9.94 -21.18
C GLU A 220 -17.36 -9.12 -20.85
N LYS A 221 -18.27 -8.96 -21.83
CA LYS A 221 -19.59 -8.35 -21.60
C LYS A 221 -20.39 -9.28 -20.69
N VAL A 222 -20.25 -9.08 -19.38
CA VAL A 222 -21.15 -9.69 -18.40
C VAL A 222 -22.51 -9.05 -18.63
N GLU A 223 -23.48 -9.80 -19.15
CA GLU A 223 -24.88 -9.37 -19.12
C GLU A 223 -25.29 -9.33 -17.64
N LEU A 224 -25.28 -8.14 -17.03
CA LEU A 224 -25.62 -7.92 -15.61
C LEU A 224 -27.05 -8.36 -15.26
N ILE A 225 -27.90 -8.60 -16.27
CA ILE A 225 -29.29 -9.01 -16.12
C ILE A 225 -29.44 -10.35 -16.86
N PRO A 226 -29.59 -11.49 -16.16
CA PRO A 226 -29.82 -12.76 -16.83
C PRO A 226 -31.15 -12.72 -17.60
N PRO A 227 -31.27 -13.48 -18.70
CA PRO A 227 -32.52 -13.54 -19.44
C PRO A 227 -33.66 -14.03 -18.52
N PRO A 228 -34.90 -13.57 -18.77
CA PRO A 228 -36.04 -14.00 -17.98
C PRO A 228 -36.18 -15.53 -18.03
N PRO A 229 -36.50 -16.19 -16.90
CA PRO A 229 -36.64 -17.63 -16.84
C PRO A 229 -37.77 -18.08 -17.76
N THR A 230 -37.51 -19.12 -18.54
CA THR A 230 -38.52 -19.82 -19.32
C THR A 230 -39.12 -20.94 -18.47
N VAL A 231 -40.45 -21.04 -18.46
CA VAL A 231 -41.19 -22.12 -17.77
C VAL A 231 -41.78 -23.06 -18.81
N THR A 232 -41.40 -24.34 -18.74
CA THR A 232 -41.97 -25.41 -19.56
C THR A 232 -42.82 -26.32 -18.68
N GLN A 233 -44.14 -26.34 -18.93
CA GLN A 233 -45.07 -27.20 -18.20
C GLN A 233 -45.13 -28.59 -18.84
N TYR A 234 -45.10 -29.66 -18.03
CA TYR A 234 -45.27 -31.03 -18.50
C TYR A 234 -46.64 -31.59 -18.12
N ALA A 235 -47.06 -32.62 -18.85
CA ALA A 235 -48.27 -33.38 -18.51
C ALA A 235 -48.07 -34.14 -17.19
N ARG A 236 -49.12 -34.20 -16.37
CA ARG A 236 -49.16 -34.99 -15.14
C ARG A 236 -49.04 -36.48 -15.45
N GLN A 237 -48.21 -37.18 -14.70
CA GLN A 237 -47.97 -38.61 -14.81
C GLN A 237 -48.60 -39.40 -13.66
N GLY A 238 -49.25 -38.72 -12.71
CA GLY A 238 -49.85 -39.35 -11.53
C GLY A 238 -48.82 -39.83 -10.50
N ARG A 239 -47.59 -39.33 -10.57
CA ARG A 239 -46.53 -39.65 -9.60
C ARG A 239 -46.45 -38.54 -8.57
N SER A 240 -46.75 -38.86 -7.32
CA SER A 240 -46.54 -37.93 -6.21
C SER A 240 -45.11 -38.05 -5.71
N TYR A 241 -44.39 -36.94 -5.66
CA TYR A 241 -43.04 -36.87 -5.10
C TYR A 241 -43.09 -36.24 -3.71
N GLY A 242 -42.49 -36.92 -2.74
CA GLY A 242 -42.19 -36.34 -1.43
C GLY A 242 -40.90 -35.53 -1.47
N CYS A 243 -40.72 -34.65 -0.48
CA CYS A 243 -39.48 -33.89 -0.43
C CYS A 243 -38.28 -34.71 0.02
N PRO A 244 -37.13 -34.50 -0.62
CA PRO A 244 -35.92 -35.22 -0.28
C PRO A 244 -35.45 -34.78 1.12
N PRO A 245 -34.91 -35.71 1.94
CA PRO A 245 -34.45 -35.39 3.28
C PRO A 245 -33.04 -34.75 3.30
N THR A 246 -32.35 -34.74 2.17
CA THR A 246 -30.96 -34.26 2.07
C THR A 246 -30.77 -33.35 0.87
N GLN A 247 -29.74 -32.52 0.96
CA GLN A 247 -29.27 -31.65 -0.13
C GLN A 247 -28.93 -32.43 -1.41
N GLN A 248 -28.32 -33.61 -1.27
CA GLN A 248 -28.01 -34.48 -2.41
C GLN A 248 -29.28 -35.01 -3.05
N GLY A 249 -30.30 -35.36 -2.25
CA GLY A 249 -31.61 -35.75 -2.76
C GLY A 249 -32.32 -34.58 -3.47
N ALA A 250 -32.21 -33.35 -2.94
CA ALA A 250 -32.73 -32.14 -3.57
C ALA A 250 -32.06 -31.89 -4.93
N ALA A 251 -30.73 -31.96 -4.99
CA ALA A 251 -30.00 -31.86 -6.25
C ALA A 251 -30.38 -32.95 -7.25
N ALA A 252 -30.56 -34.20 -6.80
CA ALA A 252 -30.96 -35.31 -7.66
C ALA A 252 -32.40 -35.17 -8.19
N LEU A 253 -33.33 -34.65 -7.37
CA LEU A 253 -34.74 -34.54 -7.73
C LEU A 253 -35.05 -33.26 -8.51
N PHE A 254 -34.47 -32.13 -8.10
CA PHE A 254 -34.77 -30.81 -8.63
C PHE A 254 -33.71 -30.30 -9.62
N GLY A 255 -32.48 -30.82 -9.56
CA GLY A 255 -31.34 -30.34 -10.33
C GLY A 255 -30.43 -29.39 -9.54
N GLY A 256 -29.37 -28.91 -10.20
CA GLY A 256 -28.35 -28.06 -9.60
C GLY A 256 -27.38 -28.78 -8.68
N LYS A 257 -26.55 -28.01 -7.96
CA LYS A 257 -25.54 -28.53 -7.04
C LYS A 257 -26.10 -28.68 -5.63
N ALA A 258 -25.71 -29.75 -4.93
CA ALA A 258 -26.22 -30.07 -3.60
C ALA A 258 -25.91 -29.00 -2.54
N ASP A 259 -24.71 -28.43 -2.57
CA ASP A 259 -24.24 -27.40 -1.64
C ASP A 259 -24.99 -26.06 -1.76
N HIS A 260 -25.71 -25.84 -2.85
CA HIS A 260 -26.53 -24.64 -3.07
C HIS A 260 -27.99 -24.80 -2.60
N TRP A 261 -28.40 -26.02 -2.19
CA TRP A 261 -29.71 -26.28 -1.61
C TRP A 261 -29.68 -26.09 -0.10
N HIS A 262 -30.65 -25.39 0.45
CA HIS A 262 -30.84 -25.22 1.90
C HIS A 262 -32.28 -25.54 2.29
N PHE A 263 -32.47 -26.25 3.40
CA PHE A 263 -33.80 -26.57 3.90
C PHE A 263 -34.13 -25.65 5.07
N ASP A 264 -35.19 -24.85 4.95
CA ASP A 264 -35.61 -23.88 5.98
C ASP A 264 -36.50 -24.50 7.07
N GLY A 265 -36.73 -25.82 7.00
CA GLY A 265 -37.68 -26.56 7.86
C GLY A 265 -39.00 -26.89 7.17
N LYS A 266 -39.35 -26.18 6.09
CA LYS A 266 -40.57 -26.41 5.29
C LYS A 266 -40.28 -26.56 3.79
N ASN A 267 -39.42 -25.72 3.25
CA ASN A 267 -39.15 -25.59 1.82
C ASN A 267 -37.68 -25.85 1.52
N TRP A 268 -37.42 -26.29 0.30
CA TRP A 268 -36.07 -26.32 -0.26
C TRP A 268 -35.79 -25.00 -0.99
N ILE A 269 -34.76 -24.28 -0.55
CA ILE A 269 -34.32 -23.01 -1.14
C ILE A 269 -33.03 -23.26 -1.93
N TYR A 270 -32.99 -22.80 -3.17
CA TYR A 270 -31.80 -22.82 -4.00
C TYR A 270 -31.38 -21.40 -4.36
N THR A 271 -30.08 -21.12 -4.30
CA THR A 271 -29.50 -19.86 -4.79
C THR A 271 -28.21 -20.10 -5.58
N ASP A 272 -28.15 -19.61 -6.82
CA ASP A 272 -26.95 -19.58 -7.65
C ASP A 272 -26.95 -18.34 -8.56
N ILE A 273 -25.85 -17.60 -8.55
CA ILE A 273 -25.64 -16.41 -9.38
C ILE A 273 -25.55 -16.73 -10.88
N LYS A 274 -25.16 -17.96 -11.26
CA LYS A 274 -25.00 -18.38 -12.66
C LYS A 274 -26.32 -18.77 -13.31
N GLY A 275 -27.38 -18.92 -12.52
CA GLY A 275 -28.62 -19.52 -12.96
C GLY A 275 -28.48 -21.03 -13.16
N VAL A 276 -29.55 -21.76 -12.88
CA VAL A 276 -29.59 -23.20 -13.02
C VAL A 276 -30.91 -23.64 -13.63
N ARG A 277 -30.92 -24.84 -14.18
CA ARG A 277 -32.15 -25.51 -14.58
C ARG A 277 -32.75 -26.25 -13.37
N VAL A 278 -33.98 -25.91 -13.01
CA VAL A 278 -34.70 -26.57 -11.90
C VAL A 278 -35.96 -27.25 -12.42
N PHE A 279 -36.08 -28.53 -12.10
CA PHE A 279 -37.28 -29.32 -12.30
C PHE A 279 -38.13 -29.32 -11.02
N VAL A 280 -39.41 -29.01 -11.18
CA VAL A 280 -40.43 -29.03 -10.13
C VAL A 280 -41.28 -30.27 -10.37
N PRO A 281 -41.17 -31.32 -9.55
CA PRO A 281 -41.94 -32.55 -9.72
C PRO A 281 -43.44 -32.36 -9.50
N GLU A 282 -44.23 -33.29 -10.05
CA GLU A 282 -45.67 -33.32 -9.81
C GLU A 282 -46.01 -33.42 -8.31
N GLY A 283 -46.99 -32.63 -7.89
CA GLY A 283 -47.43 -32.53 -6.49
C GLY A 283 -46.72 -31.45 -5.69
N LEU A 284 -45.62 -30.89 -6.20
CA LEU A 284 -44.87 -29.80 -5.57
C LEU A 284 -45.10 -28.48 -6.30
N SER A 285 -44.84 -27.37 -5.62
CA SER A 285 -44.89 -26.03 -6.20
C SER A 285 -43.57 -25.31 -5.99
N ALA A 286 -43.22 -24.41 -6.91
CA ALA A 286 -42.01 -23.60 -6.81
C ALA A 286 -42.35 -22.12 -6.89
N ARG A 287 -41.78 -21.35 -5.97
CA ARG A 287 -41.78 -19.88 -5.96
C ARG A 287 -40.41 -19.41 -6.36
N TYR A 288 -40.31 -18.65 -7.44
CA TYR A 288 -39.03 -18.20 -7.96
C TYR A 288 -39.05 -16.71 -8.20
N SER A 289 -37.87 -16.09 -8.10
CA SER A 289 -37.69 -14.67 -8.34
C SER A 289 -36.77 -14.43 -9.52
N TYR A 290 -37.09 -13.42 -10.32
CA TYR A 290 -36.26 -12.95 -11.42
C TYR A 290 -36.35 -11.43 -11.54
N VAL A 291 -35.37 -10.82 -12.21
CA VAL A 291 -35.22 -9.36 -12.27
C VAL A 291 -35.30 -8.90 -13.71
N THR A 292 -36.41 -8.25 -14.09
CA THR A 292 -36.56 -7.58 -15.38
C THR A 292 -37.59 -6.44 -15.32
N PRO A 293 -37.23 -5.15 -15.34
CA PRO A 293 -36.27 -4.39 -14.50
C PRO A 293 -36.67 -4.27 -13.01
N ILE A 294 -37.82 -4.82 -12.62
CA ILE A 294 -38.27 -4.94 -11.22
C ILE A 294 -38.12 -6.38 -10.75
N LEU A 295 -38.03 -6.58 -9.43
CA LEU A 295 -38.04 -7.92 -8.83
C LEU A 295 -39.46 -8.48 -8.91
N GLU A 296 -39.65 -9.54 -9.68
CA GLU A 296 -40.92 -10.27 -9.76
C GLU A 296 -40.80 -11.63 -9.07
N ILE A 297 -41.90 -12.06 -8.44
CA ILE A 297 -42.02 -13.39 -7.83
C ILE A 297 -43.14 -14.12 -8.55
N LYS A 298 -42.84 -15.30 -9.10
CA LYS A 298 -43.82 -16.17 -9.76
C LYS A 298 -43.90 -17.51 -9.05
N THR A 299 -45.08 -18.12 -9.12
CA THR A 299 -45.32 -19.47 -8.63
C THR A 299 -45.64 -20.37 -9.81
N VAL A 300 -45.06 -21.57 -9.82
CA VAL A 300 -45.38 -22.63 -10.79
C VAL A 300 -45.66 -23.93 -10.06
N GLU A 301 -46.66 -24.65 -10.57
CA GLU A 301 -47.05 -25.97 -10.06
C GLU A 301 -46.40 -27.05 -10.91
N GLY A 302 -45.85 -28.08 -10.28
CA GLY A 302 -45.24 -29.19 -11.01
C GLY A 302 -46.28 -30.10 -11.70
N PRO A 303 -45.87 -30.88 -12.72
CA PRO A 303 -44.51 -31.02 -13.20
C PRO A 303 -44.09 -29.90 -14.16
N ALA A 304 -43.01 -29.18 -13.86
CA ALA A 304 -42.54 -28.04 -14.66
C ALA A 304 -41.01 -27.94 -14.65
N LEU A 305 -40.43 -27.34 -15.69
CA LEU A 305 -39.00 -27.00 -15.77
C LEU A 305 -38.83 -25.49 -15.88
N ILE A 306 -37.95 -24.93 -15.05
CA ILE A 306 -37.61 -23.50 -15.02
C ILE A 306 -36.14 -23.36 -15.43
N ASP A 307 -35.87 -22.54 -16.44
CA ASP A 307 -34.51 -22.37 -17.00
C ASP A 307 -34.30 -20.97 -17.61
N PRO A 308 -33.26 -20.20 -17.23
CA PRO A 308 -32.39 -20.37 -16.05
C PRO A 308 -32.99 -19.69 -14.82
N ILE A 309 -32.82 -20.27 -13.62
CA ILE A 309 -33.26 -19.65 -12.37
C ILE A 309 -32.12 -19.41 -11.38
N MET A 310 -32.06 -18.20 -10.80
CA MET A 310 -31.06 -17.85 -9.79
C MET A 310 -31.51 -18.17 -8.37
N ALA A 311 -32.80 -18.00 -8.07
CA ALA A 311 -33.36 -18.23 -6.75
C ALA A 311 -34.73 -18.87 -6.85
N VAL A 312 -34.92 -20.00 -6.17
CA VAL A 312 -36.19 -20.73 -6.13
C VAL A 312 -36.40 -21.36 -4.77
N SER A 313 -37.64 -21.35 -4.31
CA SER A 313 -38.13 -22.06 -3.14
C SER A 313 -39.14 -23.10 -3.58
N ILE A 314 -38.90 -24.38 -3.30
CA ILE A 314 -39.82 -25.49 -3.59
C ILE A 314 -40.60 -25.80 -2.32
N ASP A 315 -41.92 -25.60 -2.38
CA ASP A 315 -42.83 -25.95 -1.29
C ASP A 315 -43.16 -27.43 -1.36
N CYS A 316 -42.80 -28.10 -0.27
CA CYS A 316 -42.92 -29.52 -0.03
C CYS A 316 -44.23 -29.93 0.64
N TYR A 317 -44.93 -28.96 1.23
CA TYR A 317 -46.08 -29.20 2.08
C TYR A 317 -47.31 -28.54 1.47
N ARG A 318 -48.17 -29.37 0.90
CA ARG A 318 -49.58 -29.04 0.67
C ARG A 318 -50.45 -29.58 1.79
#